data_AF-A0A9P7VG00-F1
#
_entry.id   AF-A0A9P7VG00-F1
#
_cell.length_a   1.000
_cell.length_b   1.000
_cell.length_c   1.000
_cell.angle_alpha   90.00
_cell.angle_beta   90.00
_cell.angle_gamma   90.00
#
_symmetry.space_group_name_H-M   'P 1'
#
loop_
_entity.id
_entity.type
_entity.pdbx_description
1 polymer ?
#
loop_
_entity_poly.entity_id
_entity_poly.type
_entity_poly.pdbx_seq_one_letter_code
_entity_poly.pdbx_strand_id
1 'polypeptide(L)'
;MSSKDMENPSNAILMHKDLISYVDDEAFGVDIDDNYHIVIFREMGSARGLLPTRMPRRQHDASFELFLRGHFNSSLRANILHGDTREEYSSAAILKMMGELEVEQEDEDELAPMGDP
;
A
#
# COMPACT_ATOMS: atom_id res chain seq x y z
N MET A 1 -9.79 11.18 7.00
CA MET A 1 -9.80 10.74 8.41
C MET A 1 -8.57 11.28 9.10
N SER A 2 -8.64 11.63 10.38
CA SER A 2 -7.46 12.14 11.09
C SER A 2 -6.58 10.97 11.52
N SER A 3 -5.25 11.14 11.51
CA SER A 3 -4.29 10.11 11.96
C SER A 3 -4.59 9.58 13.39
N LYS A 4 -5.18 10.42 14.25
CA LYS A 4 -5.60 10.03 15.62
C LYS A 4 -6.74 9.02 15.66
N ASP A 5 -7.56 8.94 14.61
CA ASP A 5 -8.68 7.99 14.55
C ASP A 5 -8.19 6.56 14.22
N MET A 6 -6.92 6.41 13.81
CA MET A 6 -6.33 5.13 13.41
C MET A 6 -5.49 4.48 14.52
N GLU A 7 -5.03 5.23 15.53
CA GLU A 7 -4.26 4.76 16.69
C GLU A 7 -5.16 4.10 17.76
N ASN A 8 -5.97 3.12 17.35
CA ASN A 8 -6.83 2.34 18.24
C ASN A 8 -6.37 0.87 18.24
N PRO A 9 -6.21 0.20 19.40
CA PRO A 9 -5.96 -1.23 19.47
C PRO A 9 -6.92 -2.10 18.65
N SER A 10 -8.16 -1.63 18.39
CA SER A 10 -9.11 -2.29 17.49
C SER A 10 -8.63 -2.41 16.05
N ASN A 11 -7.74 -1.51 15.62
CA ASN A 11 -7.17 -1.47 14.27
C ASN A 11 -5.87 -2.27 14.14
N ALA A 12 -5.44 -2.97 15.21
CA ALA A 12 -4.20 -3.75 15.19
C ALA A 12 -4.45 -5.19 14.71
N ILE A 13 -3.58 -5.66 13.81
CA ILE A 13 -3.51 -7.06 13.39
C ILE A 13 -2.35 -7.73 14.13
N LEU A 14 -2.64 -8.84 14.81
CA LEU A 14 -1.59 -9.72 15.30
C LEU A 14 -1.13 -10.60 14.14
N MET A 15 0.17 -10.56 13.82
CA MET A 15 0.75 -11.35 12.73
C MET A 15 2.11 -11.93 13.11
N HIS A 16 2.56 -12.90 12.31
CA HIS A 16 3.93 -13.40 12.44
C HIS A 16 4.92 -12.27 12.10
N LYS A 17 5.99 -12.12 12.89
CA LYS A 17 6.95 -11.00 12.73
C LYS A 17 7.53 -10.90 11.31
N ASP A 18 7.73 -12.05 10.65
CA ASP A 18 8.29 -12.11 9.29
C ASP A 18 7.29 -11.62 8.22
N LEU A 19 6.05 -11.31 8.59
CA LEU A 19 5.04 -10.71 7.71
C LEU A 19 4.97 -9.18 7.82
N ILE A 20 5.60 -8.57 8.84
CA ILE A 20 5.46 -7.14 9.15
C ILE A 20 5.92 -6.29 7.96
N SER A 21 7.13 -6.52 7.45
CA SER A 21 7.65 -5.77 6.30
C SER A 21 6.77 -5.90 5.07
N TYR A 22 6.11 -7.05 4.88
CA TYR A 22 5.23 -7.26 3.74
C TYR A 22 3.88 -6.55 3.86
N VAL A 23 3.44 -6.24 5.09
CA VAL A 23 2.28 -5.36 5.32
C VAL A 23 2.68 -3.92 5.07
N ASP A 24 3.80 -3.48 5.65
CA ASP A 24 4.31 -2.12 5.50
C ASP A 24 4.62 -1.78 4.03
N ASP A 25 5.15 -2.76 3.28
CA ASP A 25 5.47 -2.63 1.85
C ASP A 25 4.26 -2.86 0.95
N GLU A 26 3.06 -3.08 1.49
CA GLU A 26 1.84 -3.32 0.71
C GLU A 26 1.94 -4.56 -0.21
N ALA A 27 2.71 -5.58 0.17
CA ALA A 27 2.93 -6.77 -0.66
C ALA A 27 1.72 -7.72 -0.71
N PHE A 28 0.81 -7.61 0.27
CA PHE A 28 -0.47 -8.30 0.29
C PHE A 28 -1.53 -7.46 1.01
N GLY A 29 -2.80 -7.75 0.72
CA GLY A 29 -3.95 -7.12 1.38
C GLY A 29 -5.06 -8.11 1.65
N VAL A 30 -6.11 -7.65 2.36
CA VAL A 30 -7.28 -8.48 2.71
C VAL A 30 -8.51 -7.92 2.02
N ASP A 31 -9.08 -8.70 1.10
CA ASP A 31 -10.35 -8.39 0.47
C ASP A 31 -11.50 -8.87 1.38
N ILE A 32 -12.12 -7.92 2.09
CA ILE A 32 -13.23 -8.24 2.99
C ILE A 32 -14.52 -8.58 2.24
N ASP A 33 -14.67 -8.10 1.01
CA ASP A 33 -15.85 -8.33 0.19
C ASP A 33 -15.75 -9.72 -0.51
N ASP A 34 -14.55 -10.25 -0.73
CA ASP A 34 -14.28 -11.66 -1.09
C ASP A 34 -14.01 -12.55 0.13
N ASN A 35 -14.92 -12.52 1.11
CA ASN A 35 -14.87 -13.42 2.27
C ASN A 35 -13.52 -13.40 3.02
N TYR A 36 -12.96 -12.21 3.24
CA TYR A 36 -11.68 -11.99 3.92
C TYR A 36 -10.51 -12.73 3.26
N HIS A 37 -10.53 -12.83 1.92
CA HIS A 37 -9.47 -13.46 1.15
C HIS A 37 -8.19 -12.63 1.21
N ILE A 38 -7.05 -13.31 1.44
CA ILE A 38 -5.74 -12.66 1.43
C ILE A 38 -5.22 -12.67 0.00
N VAL A 39 -5.05 -11.48 -0.57
CA VAL A 39 -4.55 -11.29 -1.93
C VAL A 39 -3.07 -10.92 -1.86
N ILE A 40 -2.23 -11.70 -2.51
CA ILE A 40 -0.78 -11.49 -2.58
C ILE A 40 -0.46 -10.82 -3.92
N PHE A 41 0.16 -9.64 -3.87
CA PHE A 41 0.50 -8.85 -5.05
C PHE A 41 1.95 -9.03 -5.50
N ARG A 42 2.87 -9.30 -4.57
CA ARG A 42 4.31 -9.48 -4.85
C ARG A 42 4.82 -10.85 -4.40
N GLU A 43 5.99 -11.22 -4.89
CA GLU A 43 6.72 -12.40 -4.42
C GLU A 43 7.09 -12.23 -2.93
N MET A 44 6.91 -13.29 -2.14
CA MET A 44 7.12 -13.27 -0.68
C MET A 44 8.06 -14.39 -0.20
N GLY A 45 8.73 -15.10 -1.12
CA GLY A 45 9.55 -16.26 -0.82
C GLY A 45 8.88 -17.26 0.12
N SER A 46 9.63 -17.68 1.14
CA SER A 46 9.16 -18.60 2.18
C SER A 46 8.07 -18.00 3.08
N ALA A 47 7.97 -16.67 3.20
CA ALA A 47 6.98 -16.02 4.06
C ALA A 47 5.54 -16.24 3.56
N ARG A 48 5.35 -16.55 2.27
CA ARG A 48 4.05 -16.98 1.72
C ARG A 48 3.44 -18.15 2.50
N GLY A 49 4.27 -19.08 2.99
CA GLY A 49 3.81 -20.24 3.75
C GLY A 49 3.22 -19.89 5.13
N LEU A 50 3.45 -18.67 5.62
CA LEU A 50 2.92 -18.17 6.89
C LEU A 50 1.52 -17.58 6.73
N LEU A 51 1.11 -17.24 5.50
CA LEU A 51 -0.20 -16.66 5.24
C LEU A 51 -1.26 -17.74 5.02
N PRO A 52 -2.39 -17.70 5.75
CA PRO A 52 -3.55 -18.48 5.36
C PRO A 52 -4.15 -17.93 4.07
N THR A 53 -4.98 -18.71 3.39
CA THR A 53 -5.75 -18.22 2.22
C THR A 53 -6.77 -17.15 2.61
N ARG A 54 -7.29 -17.20 3.85
CA ARG A 54 -8.30 -16.27 4.36
C ARG A 54 -7.93 -15.81 5.76
N MET A 55 -8.17 -14.54 6.04
CA MET A 55 -8.02 -14.01 7.38
C MET A 55 -9.14 -14.58 8.27
N PRO A 56 -8.84 -15.01 9.50
CA PRO A 56 -9.87 -15.39 10.46
C PRO A 56 -10.79 -14.20 10.72
N ARG A 57 -12.11 -14.40 10.58
CA ARG A 57 -13.09 -13.37 10.90
C ARG A 57 -13.00 -13.02 12.39
N ARG A 58 -12.84 -11.74 12.70
CA ARG A 58 -13.10 -11.23 14.05
C ARG A 58 -14.60 -10.99 14.22
N GLN A 59 -15.08 -10.91 15.46
CA GLN A 59 -16.43 -10.39 15.70
C GLN A 59 -16.56 -9.02 15.03
N HIS A 60 -17.70 -8.76 14.39
CA HIS A 60 -17.91 -7.56 13.56
C HIS A 60 -17.47 -6.29 14.29
N ASP A 61 -16.40 -5.70 13.77
CA ASP A 61 -15.81 -4.45 14.22
C ASP A 61 -15.70 -3.55 13.00
N ALA A 62 -16.59 -2.57 12.91
CA ALA A 62 -16.68 -1.68 11.76
C ALA A 62 -15.40 -0.84 11.58
N SER A 63 -14.70 -0.51 12.67
CA SER A 63 -13.43 0.22 12.60
C SER A 63 -12.32 -0.65 12.02
N PHE A 64 -12.30 -1.93 12.41
CA PHE A 64 -11.36 -2.90 11.86
C PHE A 64 -11.62 -3.19 10.37
N GLU A 65 -12.89 -3.38 9.98
CA GLU A 65 -13.27 -3.56 8.56
C GLU A 65 -12.90 -2.34 7.72
N LEU A 66 -13.08 -1.13 8.26
CA LEU A 66 -12.67 0.12 7.62
C LEU A 66 -11.15 0.20 7.45
N PHE A 67 -10.37 -0.21 8.46
CA PHE A 67 -8.92 -0.32 8.36
C PHE A 67 -8.52 -1.31 7.24
N LEU A 68 -9.11 -2.50 7.19
CA LEU A 68 -8.81 -3.49 6.16
C LEU A 68 -9.15 -2.99 4.75
N ARG A 69 -10.27 -2.29 4.57
CA ARG A 69 -10.61 -1.65 3.30
C ARG A 69 -9.59 -0.57 2.90
N GLY A 70 -9.14 0.24 3.85
CA GLY A 70 -8.09 1.23 3.63
C GLY A 70 -6.79 0.58 3.17
N HIS A 71 -6.33 -0.43 3.91
CA HIS A 71 -5.13 -1.21 3.58
C HIS A 71 -5.24 -1.85 2.20
N PHE A 72 -6.34 -2.56 1.90
CA PHE A 72 -6.51 -3.21 0.60
C PHE A 72 -6.50 -2.23 -0.58
N ASN A 73 -7.14 -1.07 -0.44
CA ASN A 73 -7.10 -0.02 -1.46
C ASN A 73 -5.68 0.54 -1.65
N SER A 74 -4.94 0.76 -0.56
CA SER A 74 -3.52 1.16 -0.60
C SER A 74 -2.69 0.12 -1.36
N SER A 75 -2.87 -1.17 -1.05
CA SER A 75 -2.17 -2.25 -1.75
C SER A 75 -2.51 -2.30 -3.24
N LEU A 76 -3.77 -2.13 -3.64
CA LEU A 76 -4.15 -2.06 -5.06
C LEU A 76 -3.46 -0.90 -5.78
N ARG A 77 -3.39 0.27 -5.15
CA ARG A 77 -2.71 1.44 -5.72
C ARG A 77 -1.23 1.18 -5.92
N ALA A 78 -0.55 0.73 -4.87
CA ALA A 78 0.89 0.47 -4.91
C ALA A 78 1.28 -0.59 -5.96
N ASN A 79 0.43 -1.59 -6.18
CA ASN A 79 0.79 -2.76 -7.00
C ASN A 79 0.17 -2.79 -8.40
N ILE A 80 -0.99 -2.17 -8.60
CA ILE A 80 -1.72 -2.21 -9.89
C ILE A 80 -1.72 -0.83 -10.56
N LEU A 81 -1.88 0.24 -9.77
CA LEU A 81 -1.95 1.61 -10.28
C LEU A 81 -0.60 2.33 -10.25
N HIS A 82 0.52 1.60 -10.13
CA HIS A 82 1.88 2.15 -10.08
C HIS A 82 2.07 3.23 -9.00
N GLY A 83 1.33 3.13 -7.89
CA GLY A 83 1.36 4.12 -6.82
C GLY A 83 0.67 5.44 -7.16
N ASP A 84 -0.25 5.47 -8.12
CA ASP A 84 -1.00 6.68 -8.46
C ASP A 84 -1.91 7.13 -7.29
N THR A 85 -1.56 8.28 -6.71
CA THR A 85 -2.26 8.89 -5.57
C THR A 85 -3.01 10.19 -5.93
N ARG A 86 -3.16 10.50 -7.23
CA ARG A 86 -3.77 11.75 -7.72
C ARG A 86 -5.23 11.97 -7.28
N GLU A 87 -5.92 10.90 -6.89
CA GLU A 87 -7.29 10.99 -6.36
C GLU A 87 -7.35 11.27 -4.85
N GLU A 88 -6.25 11.08 -4.10
CA GLU A 88 -6.18 11.29 -2.64
C GLU A 88 -5.62 12.65 -2.27
N TYR A 89 -4.66 13.13 -3.07
CA TYR A 89 -3.98 14.39 -2.84
C TYR A 89 -4.23 15.31 -4.01
N SER A 90 -4.55 16.57 -3.73
CA SER A 90 -4.61 17.57 -4.77
C SER A 90 -3.25 17.68 -5.45
N SER A 91 -3.22 18.02 -6.74
CA SER A 91 -1.97 18.24 -7.47
C SER A 91 -1.06 19.23 -6.74
N ALA A 92 -1.63 20.22 -6.05
CA ALA A 92 -0.88 21.16 -5.23
C ALA A 92 -0.20 20.50 -4.02
N ALA A 93 -0.84 19.54 -3.35
CA ALA A 93 -0.24 18.80 -2.23
C ALA A 93 0.88 17.87 -2.72
N ILE A 94 0.70 17.21 -3.87
CA ILE A 94 1.72 16.37 -4.50
C ILE A 94 2.95 17.22 -4.87
N LEU A 95 2.76 18.34 -5.56
CA LEU A 95 3.84 19.25 -5.95
C LEU A 95 4.60 19.81 -4.74
N LYS A 96 3.89 20.15 -3.66
CA LYS A 96 4.52 20.59 -2.41
C LYS A 96 5.43 19.51 -1.83
N MET A 97 4.96 18.27 -1.79
CA MET A 97 5.74 17.14 -1.26
C MET A 97 6.94 16.80 -2.15
N MET A 98 6.79 16.86 -3.48
CA MET A 98 7.92 16.68 -4.41
C MET A 98 9.02 17.73 -4.18
N GLY A 99 8.63 18.99 -3.95
CA GLY A 99 9.58 20.06 -3.60
C GLY A 99 10.25 19.88 -2.23
N GLU A 100 9.53 19.34 -1.24
CA GLU A 100 10.09 19.03 0.09
C GLU A 100 11.06 17.84 0.07
N LEU A 101 10.86 16.90 -0.85
CA LEU A 101 11.71 15.71 -1.02
C LEU A 101 12.88 15.94 -1.99
N GLU A 102 13.08 17.16 -2.47
CA GLU A 102 14.10 17.53 -3.48
C GLU A 102 14.07 16.58 -4.69
N VAL A 103 12.87 16.11 -5.07
CA VAL A 103 12.69 15.33 -6.29
C VAL A 103 12.80 16.33 -7.44
N GLU A 104 14.02 16.48 -7.95
CA GLU A 104 14.28 17.19 -9.19
C GLU A 104 13.39 16.54 -10.26
N GLN A 105 12.55 17.34 -10.93
CA GLN A 105 12.16 16.96 -12.28
C GLN A 105 13.50 16.91 -12.99
N GLU A 106 13.93 15.73 -13.45
CA GLU A 106 14.99 15.69 -14.45
C GLU A 106 14.54 16.69 -15.50
N ASP A 107 15.24 17.83 -15.55
CA ASP A 107 15.19 18.68 -16.73
C ASP A 107 15.43 17.71 -17.89
N GLU A 108 14.68 17.85 -18.98
CA GLU A 108 14.96 17.14 -20.23
C GLU A 108 16.38 17.53 -20.66
N ASP A 109 17.39 16.93 -20.05
CA ASP A 109 18.80 17.08 -20.37
C ASP A 109 18.95 16.32 -21.68
N GLU A 110 18.78 17.09 -22.73
CA GLU A 110 19.28 16.92 -24.08
C GLU A 110 19.51 15.46 -24.45
N LEU A 111 18.55 14.88 -25.19
CA LEU A 111 18.81 13.74 -26.06
C LEU A 111 20.08 14.03 -26.87
N ALA A 112 21.24 13.58 -26.37
CA ALA A 112 22.49 13.67 -27.08
C ALA A 112 22.27 12.97 -28.43
N PRO A 113 22.59 13.59 -29.57
CA PRO A 113 22.38 12.95 -30.86
C PRO A 113 23.22 11.67 -30.84
N MET A 114 22.55 10.52 -30.95
CA MET A 114 23.23 9.25 -31.17
C MET A 114 24.01 9.39 -32.47
N GLY A 115 25.32 9.62 -32.36
CA GLY A 115 26.23 9.50 -33.47
C GLY A 115 26.32 8.03 -33.84
N ASP A 116 25.83 7.68 -35.02
CA ASP A 116 26.05 6.36 -35.61
C ASP A 116 27.55 6.15 -35.91
N PRO A 117 28.12 4.96 -35.61
CA PRO A 117 29.43 4.54 -36.10
C PRO A 117 29.48 4.28 -37.61
#